data_AF-A0A3N5TBA6-F1
#
_entry.id   AF-A0A3N5TBA6-F1
#
_cell.length_a   1.000
_cell.length_b   1.000
_cell.length_c   1.000
_cell.angle_alpha   90.00
_cell.angle_beta   90.00
_cell.angle_gamma   90.00
#
_symmetry.space_group_name_H-M   'P 1'
#
loop_
_entity.id
_entity.type
_entity.pdbx_description
1 polymer ?
#
loop_
_entity_poly.entity_id
_entity_poly.type
_entity_poly.pdbx_seq_one_letter_code
_entity_poly.pdbx_strand_id
1 'polypeptide(L)'
;MNSIKIAAFGNRNENLAIWHELTQADKNSITLERLKIQFPSAIPSTEMLSEFEKIISYCRENNIKVIGIKFPLSDTYISLLQKTGFVFSQVDAVIKNTDLIIFQYTFMFSKEIENDRFFENMDHLNTIGGHILSERIVRDQ
;
A
#
# COMPACT_ATOMS: atom_id res chain seq x y z
N MET A 1 31.78 -13.75 14.81
CA MET A 1 30.40 -14.00 15.25
C MET A 1 29.49 -13.11 14.44
N ASN A 2 28.80 -13.68 13.44
CA ASN A 2 27.84 -12.93 12.63
C ASN A 2 26.45 -13.13 13.23
N SER A 3 25.96 -12.14 13.96
CA SER A 3 24.57 -12.11 14.40
C SER A 3 23.70 -11.65 13.23
N ILE A 4 23.02 -12.62 12.61
CA ILE A 4 21.88 -12.36 11.73
C ILE A 4 20.77 -11.79 12.62
N LYS A 5 20.44 -10.51 12.47
CA LYS A 5 19.24 -9.92 13.08
C LYS A 5 18.05 -10.29 12.19
N ILE A 6 17.29 -11.28 12.63
CA ILE A 6 15.98 -11.61 12.06
C ILE A 6 15.02 -10.52 12.53
N ALA A 7 14.47 -9.72 11.60
CA ALA A 7 13.40 -8.78 11.90
C ALA A 7 12.11 -9.58 12.13
N ALA A 8 11.75 -9.77 13.39
CA ALA A 8 10.45 -10.29 13.78
C ALA A 8 9.38 -9.23 13.52
N PHE A 9 8.51 -9.48 12.53
CA PHE A 9 7.27 -8.74 12.38
C PHE A 9 6.30 -9.19 13.47
N GLY A 10 6.23 -8.40 14.55
CA GLY A 10 5.25 -8.62 15.61
C GLY A 10 5.77 -8.43 17.03
N ASN A 11 6.46 -7.33 17.34
CA ASN A 11 6.40 -6.76 18.68
C ASN A 11 6.83 -5.28 18.65
N ARG A 12 5.97 -4.38 19.13
CA ARG A 12 6.34 -2.98 19.34
C ARG A 12 7.30 -2.94 20.53
N ASN A 13 8.59 -2.72 20.27
CA ASN A 13 9.62 -2.19 21.19
C ASN A 13 11.00 -2.83 20.96
N GLU A 14 11.60 -2.63 19.79
CA GLU A 14 13.07 -2.56 19.64
C GLU A 14 13.32 -1.58 18.48
N ASN A 15 14.31 -0.68 18.61
CA ASN A 15 14.66 0.37 17.64
C ASN A 15 14.48 -0.06 16.17
N LEU A 16 13.30 0.18 15.60
CA LEU A 16 13.05 0.01 14.19
C LEU A 16 13.69 1.22 13.53
N ALA A 17 14.76 0.97 12.78
CA ALA A 17 15.40 1.99 11.97
C ALA A 17 14.33 2.72 11.14
N ILE A 18 14.36 4.04 11.18
CA ILE A 18 13.32 4.85 10.55
C ILE A 18 13.42 4.63 9.03
N TRP A 19 12.30 4.41 8.35
CA TRP A 19 12.28 4.04 6.94
C TRP A 19 13.16 4.95 6.07
N HIS A 20 13.09 6.27 6.26
CA HIS A 20 13.90 7.21 5.48
C HIS A 20 15.41 7.16 5.77
N GLU A 21 15.83 6.61 6.92
CA GLU A 21 17.23 6.44 7.30
C GLU A 21 17.83 5.13 6.77
N LEU A 22 16.99 4.19 6.34
CA LEU A 22 17.45 2.91 5.79
C LEU A 22 18.17 3.11 4.46
N THR A 23 19.22 2.32 4.24
CA THR A 23 19.87 2.23 2.94
C THR A 23 18.91 1.62 1.92
N GLN A 24 19.14 1.88 0.63
CA GLN A 24 18.33 1.28 -0.43
C GLN A 24 18.42 -0.26 -0.43
N ALA A 25 19.57 -0.83 -0.06
CA ALA A 25 19.75 -2.27 0.03
C ALA A 25 18.87 -2.87 1.13
N ASP A 26 18.80 -2.23 2.31
CA ASP A 26 17.95 -2.65 3.41
C ASP A 26 16.47 -2.53 3.03
N LYS A 27 16.06 -1.38 2.48
CA LYS A 27 14.69 -1.14 1.99
C LYS A 27 14.27 -2.22 0.99
N ASN A 28 15.15 -2.56 0.05
CA ASN A 28 14.90 -3.61 -0.92
C ASN A 28 14.71 -4.97 -0.25
N SER A 29 15.60 -5.33 0.68
CA SER A 29 15.55 -6.62 1.38
C SER A 29 14.25 -6.79 2.16
N ILE A 30 13.89 -5.82 3.01
CA ILE A 30 12.66 -5.90 3.81
C ILE A 30 11.40 -5.84 2.93
N THR A 31 11.46 -5.10 1.82
CA THR A 31 10.36 -5.05 0.85
C THR A 31 10.14 -6.38 0.19
N LEU A 32 11.20 -7.04 -0.30
CA LEU A 32 11.08 -8.34 -0.93
C LEU A 32 10.52 -9.39 0.03
N GLU A 33 10.96 -9.41 1.28
CA GLU A 33 10.42 -10.33 2.29
C GLU A 33 8.93 -10.08 2.54
N ARG A 34 8.52 -8.80 2.65
CA ARG A 34 7.12 -8.45 2.84
C ARG A 34 6.25 -8.80 1.63
N LEU A 35 6.74 -8.56 0.41
CA LEU A 35 6.03 -8.88 -0.82
C LEU A 35 5.79 -10.39 -0.97
N LYS A 36 6.72 -11.25 -0.55
CA LYS A 36 6.53 -12.71 -0.56
C LYS A 36 5.36 -13.14 0.34
N ILE A 37 5.17 -12.45 1.47
CA ILE A 37 4.11 -12.74 2.44
C ILE A 37 2.77 -12.21 1.94
N GLN A 38 2.73 -10.98 1.44
CA GLN A 38 1.49 -10.30 1.02
C GLN A 38 1.01 -10.75 -0.36
N PHE A 39 1.92 -11.11 -1.26
CA PHE A 39 1.62 -11.55 -2.63
C PHE A 39 2.31 -12.88 -2.94
N PRO A 40 1.92 -13.98 -2.25
CA PRO A 40 2.48 -15.31 -2.50
C PRO A 40 2.15 -15.84 -3.90
N SER A 41 1.22 -15.20 -4.62
CA SER A 41 0.83 -15.47 -6.00
C SER A 41 0.75 -14.17 -6.79
N ALA A 42 1.02 -14.24 -8.10
CA ALA A 42 0.84 -13.12 -9.02
C ALA A 42 -0.65 -12.78 -9.28
N ILE A 43 -1.55 -13.68 -8.89
CA ILE A 43 -3.00 -13.55 -9.06
C ILE A 43 -3.61 -13.16 -7.71
N PRO A 44 -4.43 -12.09 -7.65
CA PRO A 44 -5.19 -11.74 -6.45
C PRO A 44 -6.10 -12.88 -5.99
N SER A 45 -6.34 -12.96 -4.67
CA SER A 45 -7.29 -13.92 -4.13
C SER A 45 -8.70 -13.67 -4.67
N THR A 46 -9.30 -14.69 -5.28
CA THR A 46 -10.69 -14.65 -5.78
C THR A 46 -11.68 -14.44 -4.63
N GLU A 47 -11.39 -14.98 -3.45
CA GLU A 47 -12.18 -14.78 -2.24
C GLU A 47 -12.17 -13.31 -1.82
N MET A 48 -10.99 -12.67 -1.78
CA MET A 48 -10.88 -11.25 -1.44
C MET A 48 -11.61 -10.35 -2.45
N LEU A 49 -11.54 -10.67 -3.74
CA LEU A 49 -12.27 -9.94 -4.77
C LEU A 49 -13.79 -10.09 -4.60
N SER A 50 -14.26 -11.31 -4.31
CA SER A 50 -15.69 -11.55 -4.05
C SER A 50 -16.19 -10.81 -2.81
N GLU A 51 -15.41 -10.80 -1.72
CA GLU A 51 -15.78 -10.05 -0.51
C GLU A 51 -15.79 -8.53 -0.77
N PHE A 52 -14.85 -8.02 -1.56
CA PHE A 52 -14.86 -6.61 -1.98
C PHE A 52 -16.13 -6.24 -2.75
N GLU A 53 -16.55 -7.07 -3.72
CA GLU A 53 -17.80 -6.87 -4.46
C GLU A 53 -19.05 -6.91 -3.55
N LYS A 54 -19.06 -7.81 -2.56
CA LYS A 54 -20.15 -7.89 -1.57
C LYS A 54 -20.25 -6.62 -0.72
N ILE A 55 -19.11 -6.09 -0.26
CA ILE A 55 -19.08 -4.84 0.52
C ILE A 55 -19.67 -3.69 -0.29
N ILE A 56 -19.28 -3.55 -1.56
CA ILE A 56 -19.79 -2.49 -2.43
C ILE A 56 -21.29 -2.63 -2.66
N SER A 57 -21.74 -3.86 -2.96
CA SER A 57 -23.15 -4.16 -3.18
C SER A 57 -24.00 -3.84 -1.95
N TYR A 58 -23.53 -4.26 -0.77
CA TYR A 58 -24.18 -3.96 0.50
C TYR A 58 -24.29 -2.46 0.75
N CYS A 59 -23.21 -1.69 0.55
CA CYS A 59 -23.25 -0.25 0.70
C CYS A 59 -24.25 0.40 -0.25
N ARG A 60 -24.26 -0.02 -1.52
CA ARG A 60 -25.21 0.48 -2.53
C ARG A 60 -26.66 0.22 -2.14
N GLU A 61 -26.98 -1.01 -1.74
CA GLU A 61 -28.34 -1.42 -1.31
C GLU A 61 -28.84 -0.63 -0.10
N ASN A 62 -27.92 -0.14 0.74
CA ASN A 62 -28.22 0.66 1.92
C ASN A 62 -28.05 2.18 1.69
N ASN A 63 -27.93 2.63 0.44
CA ASN A 63 -27.73 4.04 0.07
C ASN A 63 -26.50 4.68 0.75
N ILE A 64 -25.45 3.90 0.99
CA ILE A 64 -24.18 4.36 1.54
C ILE A 64 -23.25 4.69 0.37
N LYS A 65 -22.86 5.96 0.23
CA LYS A 65 -21.86 6.38 -0.76
C LYS A 65 -20.48 5.88 -0.33
N VAL A 66 -19.82 5.13 -1.21
CA VAL A 66 -18.45 4.65 -1.00
C VAL A 66 -17.52 5.36 -1.97
N ILE A 67 -16.36 5.79 -1.46
CA ILE A 67 -15.25 6.30 -2.26
C ILE A 67 -14.07 5.37 -2.03
N GLY A 68 -13.55 4.80 -3.11
CA GLY A 68 -12.33 4.01 -3.08
C GLY A 68 -11.09 4.90 -3.05
N ILE A 69 -10.06 4.46 -2.35
CA ILE A 69 -8.76 5.13 -2.34
C ILE A 69 -7.70 4.10 -2.72
N LYS A 70 -6.96 4.39 -3.79
CA LYS A 70 -5.71 3.69 -4.07
C LYS A 70 -4.58 4.38 -3.31
N PHE A 71 -4.19 3.75 -2.21
CA PHE A 71 -3.32 4.31 -1.18
C PHE A 71 -1.90 4.62 -1.71
N PRO A 72 -1.23 5.68 -1.22
CA PRO A 72 0.17 5.97 -1.54
C PRO A 72 1.11 4.83 -1.12
N LEU A 73 2.09 4.51 -1.97
CA LEU A 73 3.11 3.50 -1.70
C LEU A 73 4.49 4.11 -1.92
N SER A 74 5.51 3.60 -1.21
CA SER A 74 6.88 4.08 -1.45
C SER A 74 7.37 3.64 -2.83
N ASP A 75 8.26 4.42 -3.44
CA ASP A 75 8.80 4.10 -4.76
C ASP A 75 9.53 2.75 -4.77
N THR A 76 10.21 2.42 -3.67
CA THR A 76 10.86 1.11 -3.50
C THR A 76 9.84 -0.02 -3.58
N TYR A 77 8.71 0.14 -2.88
CA TYR A 77 7.65 -0.86 -2.86
C TYR A 77 7.03 -1.06 -4.24
N ILE A 78 6.65 0.04 -4.91
CA ILE A 78 6.06 0.00 -6.25
C ILE A 78 7.02 -0.68 -7.24
N SER A 79 8.29 -0.25 -7.23
CA SER A 79 9.30 -0.76 -8.17
C SER A 79 9.56 -2.26 -8.00
N LEU A 80 9.52 -2.77 -6.77
CA LEU A 80 9.74 -4.19 -6.49
C LEU A 80 8.46 -5.00 -6.72
N LEU A 81 7.30 -4.47 -6.38
CA LEU A 81 6.01 -5.12 -6.66
C LEU A 81 5.79 -5.31 -8.16
N GLN A 82 6.15 -4.33 -8.99
CA GLN A 82 6.09 -4.49 -10.45
C GLN A 82 6.96 -5.64 -10.97
N LYS A 83 8.09 -5.92 -10.30
CA LYS A 83 9.00 -7.02 -10.68
C LYS A 83 8.48 -8.40 -10.27
N THR A 84 7.52 -8.49 -9.34
CA THR A 84 6.92 -9.80 -8.99
C THR A 84 5.95 -10.29 -10.06
N GLY A 85 5.58 -9.43 -11.02
CA GLY A 85 4.54 -9.73 -12.00
C GLY A 85 3.13 -9.70 -11.42
N PHE A 86 2.95 -9.25 -10.16
CA PHE A 86 1.64 -9.04 -9.59
C PHE A 86 0.87 -7.98 -10.39
N VAL A 87 -0.34 -8.32 -10.81
CA VAL A 87 -1.12 -7.47 -11.71
C VAL A 87 -2.32 -6.89 -10.98
N PHE A 88 -2.27 -5.59 -10.68
CA PHE A 88 -3.42 -4.84 -10.13
C PHE A 88 -4.63 -4.80 -11.09
N SER A 89 -4.45 -5.17 -12.36
CA SER A 89 -5.49 -5.08 -13.39
C SER A 89 -6.76 -5.87 -13.09
N GLN A 90 -6.67 -6.93 -12.27
CA GLN A 90 -7.85 -7.69 -11.85
C GLN A 90 -8.70 -6.92 -10.82
N VAL A 91 -8.05 -6.21 -9.90
CA VAL A 91 -8.74 -5.27 -8.99
C VAL A 91 -9.35 -4.13 -9.80
N ASP A 92 -8.63 -3.63 -10.81
CA ASP A 92 -9.15 -2.61 -11.73
C ASP A 92 -10.35 -3.09 -12.54
N ALA A 93 -10.39 -4.38 -12.90
CA ALA A 93 -11.52 -4.96 -13.62
C ALA A 93 -12.78 -5.02 -12.75
N VAL A 94 -12.65 -5.42 -11.48
CA VAL A 94 -13.76 -5.39 -10.51
C VAL A 94 -14.27 -3.96 -10.32
N ILE A 95 -13.34 -3.02 -10.10
CA ILE A 95 -13.66 -1.59 -9.98
C ILE A 95 -14.42 -1.07 -11.20
N LYS A 96 -13.99 -1.40 -12.42
CA LYS A 96 -14.62 -0.93 -13.67
C LYS A 96 -16.07 -1.38 -13.80
N ASN A 97 -16.45 -2.48 -13.15
CA ASN A 97 -17.82 -2.99 -13.14
C ASN A 97 -18.68 -2.37 -12.03
N THR A 98 -18.15 -1.38 -11.32
CA THR A 98 -18.84 -0.68 -10.22
C THR A 98 -18.96 0.81 -10.54
N ASP A 99 -19.86 1.50 -9.82
CA ASP A 99 -20.02 2.95 -9.85
C ASP A 99 -19.13 3.67 -8.81
N LEU A 100 -18.13 2.97 -8.26
CA LEU A 100 -17.19 3.54 -7.30
C LEU A 100 -16.40 4.70 -7.90
N ILE A 101 -16.46 5.84 -7.20
CA ILE A 101 -15.47 6.90 -7.38
C ILE A 101 -14.17 6.44 -6.73
N ILE A 102 -13.06 6.50 -7.45
CA ILE A 102 -11.75 6.13 -6.91
C ILE A 102 -10.78 7.29 -7.02
N PHE A 103 -10.20 7.66 -5.89
CA PHE A 103 -9.07 8.57 -5.84
C PHE A 103 -7.75 7.82 -5.96
N GLN A 104 -6.93 8.26 -6.91
CA GLN A 104 -5.68 7.61 -7.28
C GLN A 104 -4.50 8.35 -6.66
N TYR A 105 -3.95 7.81 -5.56
CA TYR A 105 -2.85 8.41 -4.81
C TYR A 105 -1.60 7.54 -4.72
N THR A 106 -1.57 6.38 -5.38
CA THR A 106 -0.42 5.46 -5.35
C THR A 106 0.91 6.15 -5.59
N PHE A 107 0.96 7.11 -6.52
CA PHE A 107 2.16 7.85 -6.90
C PHE A 107 2.22 9.28 -6.34
N MET A 108 1.42 9.61 -5.31
CA MET A 108 1.30 10.97 -4.79
C MET A 108 2.65 11.58 -4.42
N PHE A 109 3.55 10.79 -3.80
CA PHE A 109 4.84 11.27 -3.31
C PHE A 109 6.02 10.96 -4.25
N SER A 110 5.81 10.33 -5.40
CA SER A 110 6.92 9.85 -6.25
C SER A 110 7.74 10.97 -6.91
N LYS A 111 7.23 12.21 -6.90
CA LYS A 111 7.93 13.39 -7.43
C LYS A 111 8.58 14.25 -6.34
N GLU A 112 8.36 13.91 -5.07
CA GLU A 112 8.91 14.67 -3.95
C GLU A 112 10.36 14.28 -3.71
N ILE A 113 11.21 15.28 -3.44
CA ILE A 113 12.57 15.03 -2.97
C ILE A 113 12.47 14.40 -1.58
N GLU A 114 13.26 13.35 -1.32
CA GLU A 114 13.25 12.61 -0.05
C GLU A 114 11.85 12.05 0.32
N ASN A 115 11.11 11.55 -0.67
CA ASN A 115 9.74 11.05 -0.50
C ASN A 115 9.56 10.02 0.63
N ASP A 116 10.57 9.23 0.94
CA ASP A 116 10.58 8.28 2.04
C ASP A 116 10.30 8.93 3.41
N ARG A 117 10.50 10.25 3.55
CA ARG A 117 10.18 11.00 4.77
C ARG A 117 8.68 11.11 5.05
N PHE A 118 7.82 10.75 4.10
CA PHE A 118 6.36 10.68 4.31
C PHE A 118 5.89 9.29 4.74
N PHE A 119 6.79 8.31 4.77
CA PHE A 119 6.48 6.92 5.05
C PHE A 119 6.99 6.49 6.43
N GLU A 120 6.18 5.70 7.14
CA GLU A 120 6.61 4.94 8.30
C GLU A 120 7.35 3.67 7.84
N ASN A 121 6.85 3.05 6.76
CA ASN A 121 7.47 1.92 6.08
C ASN A 121 6.95 1.81 4.62
N MET A 122 7.31 0.73 3.92
CA MET A 122 7.09 0.59 2.47
C MET A 122 5.64 0.78 1.96
N ASP A 123 4.64 0.49 2.79
CA ASP A 123 3.19 0.53 2.45
C ASP A 123 2.36 1.30 3.49
N HIS A 124 3.01 2.03 4.41
CA HIS A 124 2.35 2.83 5.45
C HIS A 124 2.93 4.25 5.51
N LEU A 125 2.04 5.24 5.54
CA LEU A 125 2.42 6.64 5.77
C LEU A 125 2.69 6.89 7.24
N ASN A 126 3.61 7.81 7.52
CA ASN A 126 3.76 8.35 8.88
C ASN A 126 2.76 9.49 9.11
N THR A 127 2.81 10.14 10.29
CA THR A 127 1.89 11.23 10.65
C THR A 127 1.88 12.37 9.62
N ILE A 128 3.04 12.75 9.08
CA ILE A 128 3.15 13.84 8.10
C ILE A 128 2.51 13.42 6.78
N GLY A 129 2.89 12.25 6.24
CA GLY A 129 2.31 11.73 5.00
C GLY A 129 0.80 11.52 5.11
N GLY A 130 0.33 11.00 6.24
CA GLY A 130 -1.09 10.81 6.54
C GLY A 130 -1.88 12.11 6.60
N HIS A 131 -1.30 13.16 7.19
CA HIS A 131 -1.92 14.49 7.19
C HIS A 131 -2.08 15.02 5.76
N ILE A 132 -1.03 14.99 4.95
CA ILE A 132 -1.08 15.45 3.54
C ILE A 132 -2.11 14.65 2.73
N LEU A 133 -2.14 13.33 2.89
CA LEU A 133 -3.14 12.48 2.23
C LEU A 133 -4.56 12.87 2.64
N SER A 134 -4.80 13.12 3.94
CA SER A 134 -6.13 13.49 4.45
C SER A 134 -6.62 14.82 3.85
N GLU A 135 -5.77 15.84 3.78
CA GLU A 135 -6.10 17.12 3.15
C GLU A 135 -6.41 16.96 1.66
N ARG A 136 -5.65 16.09 0.97
CA ARG A 136 -5.89 15.78 -0.44
C ARG A 136 -7.25 15.11 -0.66
N ILE A 137 -7.60 14.13 0.18
CA ILE A 137 -8.89 13.43 0.12
C ILE A 137 -10.04 14.42 0.30
N VAL A 138 -9.98 15.29 1.32
CA VAL A 138 -11.04 16.30 1.58
C VAL A 138 -11.20 17.25 0.39
N ARG A 139 -10.11 17.68 -0.25
CA ARG A 139 -10.16 18.59 -1.40
C ARG A 139 -10.75 17.92 -2.66
N ASP A 140 -10.53 16.62 -2.85
CA ASP A 140 -10.92 15.92 -4.08
C ASP A 140 -12.35 15.35 -4.04
N GLN A 141 -13.03 15.41 -2.87
CA GLN A 141 -14.45 15.04 -2.68
C GLN A 141 -15.43 16.04 -3.27
#